data_AF-A0A352SBF2-F1
#
_entry.id   AF-A0A352SBF2-F1
#
_cell.length_a   1.000
_cell.length_b   1.000
_cell.length_c   1.000
_cell.angle_alpha   90.00
_cell.angle_beta   90.00
_cell.angle_gamma   90.00
#
_symmetry.space_group_name_H-M   'P 1'
#
loop_
_entity.id
_entity.type
_entity.pdbx_description
1 polymer ?
#
loop_
_entity_poly.entity_id
_entity_poly.type
_entity_poly.pdbx_seq_one_letter_code
_entity_poly.pdbx_strand_id
1 'polypeptide(L)' 'MPIRLSVPTVALAMLGTTGVALAVSPSFDCGNAKGQVEQLICKDDTLARLDRETTRLYGLALDARSLPAPQKKTLLAAQR' A
#
# COMPACT_ATOMS: atom_id res chain seq x y z
N MET A 1 4.51 27.79 -58.34
CA MET A 1 5.30 27.64 -57.10
C MET A 1 4.48 28.17 -55.92
N PRO A 2 4.06 27.33 -54.99
CA PRO A 2 3.87 27.76 -53.60
C PRO A 2 4.84 27.01 -52.66
N ILE A 3 5.32 27.78 -51.69
CA ILE A 3 6.44 27.51 -50.81
C ILE A 3 6.07 26.39 -49.82
N ARG A 4 6.91 25.35 -49.74
CA ARG A 4 6.80 24.27 -48.76
C ARG A 4 7.15 24.84 -47.39
N LEU A 5 6.15 25.07 -46.54
CA LEU A 5 6.35 25.47 -45.16
C LEU A 5 6.91 24.27 -44.38
N SER A 6 8.20 24.33 -44.05
CA SER A 6 8.89 23.37 -43.21
C SER A 6 8.36 23.46 -41.78
N VAL A 7 7.66 22.43 -41.31
CA VAL A 7 7.24 22.29 -39.92
C VAL A 7 8.47 21.83 -39.13
N PRO A 8 8.97 22.59 -38.14
CA PRO A 8 10.06 22.11 -37.32
C PRO A 8 9.51 21.02 -36.40
N THR A 9 10.02 19.81 -36.53
CA THR A 9 9.78 18.72 -35.59
C THR A 9 10.42 19.12 -34.26
N VAL A 10 9.65 19.77 -33.39
CA VAL A 10 10.04 20.00 -32.00
C VAL A 10 10.02 18.64 -31.32
N ALA A 11 11.17 17.97 -31.28
CA ALA A 11 11.40 16.80 -30.45
C ALA A 11 11.36 17.25 -28.98
N LEU A 12 10.15 17.26 -28.40
CA LEU A 12 9.95 17.53 -26.99
C LEU A 12 10.44 16.32 -26.20
N ALA A 13 11.74 16.34 -25.85
CA ALA A 13 12.35 15.38 -24.95
C ALA A 13 11.73 15.55 -23.55
N MET A 14 10.64 14.83 -23.29
CA MET A 14 10.09 14.64 -21.96
C MET A 14 11.08 13.79 -21.15
N LEU A 15 12.05 14.43 -20.49
CA LEU A 15 12.75 13.82 -19.36
C LEU A 15 11.73 13.65 -18.23
N GLY A 16 10.99 12.55 -18.28
CA GLY A 16 10.09 12.15 -17.22
C GLY A 16 10.91 11.84 -15.97
N THR A 17 10.84 12.74 -14.99
CA THR A 17 11.23 12.44 -13.61
C THR A 17 10.41 11.25 -13.14
N THR A 18 11.00 10.07 -13.10
CA THR A 18 10.43 8.91 -12.41
C THR A 18 10.45 9.22 -10.92
N GLY A 19 9.41 9.88 -10.43
CA GLY A 19 9.18 9.99 -9.00
C GLY A 19 9.08 8.58 -8.45
N VAL A 20 9.99 8.23 -7.52
CA VAL A 20 9.86 7.00 -6.75
C VAL A 20 8.63 7.18 -5.88
N ALA A 21 7.48 6.69 -6.35
CA ALA A 21 6.31 6.53 -5.52
C ALA A 21 6.71 5.55 -4.40
N LEU A 22 6.87 6.07 -3.18
CA LEU A 22 7.04 5.24 -2.00
C LEU A 22 5.73 4.51 -1.78
N ALA A 23 5.61 3.31 -2.37
CA ALA A 23 4.46 2.44 -2.18
C ALA A 23 4.28 2.18 -0.69
N VAL A 24 3.03 2.21 -0.22
CA VAL A 24 2.75 1.91 1.18
C VAL A 24 2.83 0.41 1.35
N SER A 25 3.82 -0.08 2.09
CA SER A 25 3.88 -1.50 2.45
C SER A 25 2.82 -1.84 3.49
N PRO A 26 2.18 -3.03 3.42
CA PRO A 26 1.28 -3.50 4.46
C PRO A 26 2.03 -3.91 5.74
N SER A 27 1.30 -4.43 6.73
CA SER A 27 1.85 -4.93 8.00
C SER A 27 2.62 -6.25 7.89
N PHE A 28 2.59 -6.89 6.72
CA PHE A 28 3.31 -8.11 6.38
C PHE A 28 4.27 -7.90 5.21
N ASP A 29 5.14 -8.88 4.97
CA ASP A 29 6.10 -8.83 3.86
C ASP A 29 5.45 -9.29 2.55
N CYS A 30 5.30 -8.36 1.61
CA CYS A 30 4.80 -8.65 0.27
C CYS A 30 5.65 -9.65 -0.53
N GLY A 31 6.95 -9.78 -0.24
CA GLY A 31 7.82 -10.79 -0.86
C GLY A 31 7.43 -12.22 -0.46
N ASN A 32 6.72 -12.37 0.65
CA ASN A 32 6.25 -13.64 1.19
C ASN A 32 4.73 -13.85 1.03
N ALA A 33 4.02 -12.95 0.37
CA ALA A 33 2.58 -13.04 0.15
C ALA A 33 2.21 -14.27 -0.69
N LYS A 34 1.39 -15.16 -0.14
CA LYS A 34 0.92 -16.39 -0.82
C LYS A 34 -0.58 -16.39 -1.09
N GLY A 35 -1.36 -15.65 -0.29
CA GLY A 35 -2.80 -15.55 -0.43
C GLY A 35 -3.25 -14.52 -1.46
N GLN A 36 -4.40 -14.74 -2.10
CA GLN A 36 -5.01 -13.75 -3.01
C GLN A 36 -5.26 -12.40 -2.30
N VAL A 37 -5.72 -12.43 -1.05
CA VAL A 37 -5.97 -11.22 -0.25
C VAL A 37 -4.67 -10.46 0.01
N GLU A 38 -3.61 -11.15 0.43
CA GLU A 38 -2.29 -10.55 0.66
C GLU A 38 -1.76 -9.90 -0.63
N GLN A 39 -1.89 -10.58 -1.77
CA GLN A 39 -1.47 -10.05 -3.07
C GLN A 39 -2.29 -8.83 -3.49
N LEU A 40 -3.60 -8.78 -3.19
CA LEU A 40 -4.44 -7.61 -3.43
C LEU A 40 -4.01 -6.43 -2.56
N ILE A 41 -3.79 -6.67 -1.27
CA ILE A 41 -3.31 -5.66 -0.33
C ILE A 41 -1.96 -5.10 -0.79
N CYS A 42 -1.03 -5.96 -1.24
CA CYS A 42 0.27 -5.53 -1.74
C CYS A 42 0.24 -4.66 -3.01
N LYS A 43 -0.86 -4.69 -3.76
CA LYS A 43 -1.00 -3.97 -5.03
C LYS A 43 -1.84 -2.69 -4.90
N ASP A 44 -2.45 -2.45 -3.75
CA ASP A 44 -3.33 -1.32 -3.50
C ASP A 44 -2.87 -0.56 -2.26
N ASP A 45 -2.38 0.67 -2.47
CA ASP A 45 -1.87 1.52 -1.39
C ASP A 45 -2.93 1.84 -0.32
N THR A 46 -4.22 1.88 -0.69
CA THR A 46 -5.30 2.12 0.27
C THR A 46 -5.52 0.89 1.13
N LEU A 47 -5.55 -0.30 0.53
CA LEU A 47 -5.64 -1.55 1.28
C LEU A 47 -4.42 -1.74 2.19
N ALA A 48 -3.21 -1.45 1.71
CA ALA A 48 -2.00 -1.54 2.51
C ALA A 48 -2.01 -0.58 3.71
N ARG A 49 -2.52 0.65 3.55
CA ARG A 49 -2.72 1.58 4.67
C ARG A 49 -3.72 1.05 5.69
N LEU A 50 -4.84 0.50 5.22
CA LEU A 50 -5.87 -0.05 6.10
C LEU A 50 -5.36 -1.27 6.87
N ASP A 51 -4.60 -2.15 6.23
CA ASP A 51 -3.94 -3.31 6.85
C ASP A 51 -2.94 -2.92 7.94
N ARG A 52 -2.14 -1.86 7.70
CA ARG A 52 -1.28 -1.29 8.75
C ARG A 52 -2.08 -0.73 9.91
N GLU A 53 -3.19 -0.05 9.62
CA GLU A 53 -4.02 0.57 10.63
C GLU A 53 -4.74 -0.46 11.49
N THR A 54 -5.27 -1.53 10.90
CA THR A 54 -5.87 -2.64 11.65
C THR A 54 -4.83 -3.29 12.57
N THR A 55 -3.61 -3.51 12.09
CA THR A 55 -2.52 -4.04 12.91
C THR A 55 -2.18 -3.10 14.09
N ARG A 56 -2.12 -1.78 13.84
CA ARG A 56 -1.87 -0.78 14.87
C ARG A 56 -2.97 -0.75 15.94
N LEU A 57 -4.23 -0.68 15.51
CA LEU A 57 -5.39 -0.65 16.41
C LEU A 57 -5.50 -1.93 17.23
N TYR A 58 -5.20 -3.07 16.61
CA TYR A 58 -5.18 -4.35 17.30
C TYR A 58 -4.11 -4.41 18.40
N GLY A 59 -2.88 -3.95 18.12
CA GLY A 59 -1.85 -3.82 19.14
C GLY A 59 -2.29 -2.97 20.33
N LEU A 60 -2.89 -1.80 20.05
CA LEU A 60 -3.44 -0.93 21.10
C LEU A 60 -4.55 -1.61 21.91
N ALA A 61 -5.42 -2.38 21.28
CA ALA A 61 -6.44 -3.13 21.99
C ALA A 61 -5.83 -4.18 22.93
N LEU A 62 -4.81 -4.92 22.47
CA LEU A 62 -4.12 -5.92 23.29
C LEU A 62 -3.37 -5.31 24.47
N ASP A 63 -2.90 -4.07 24.34
CA ASP A 63 -2.16 -3.34 25.37
C ASP A 63 -3.06 -2.53 26.31
N ALA A 64 -4.37 -2.43 26.02
CA ALA A 64 -5.31 -1.68 26.83
C ALA A 64 -5.45 -2.27 28.23
N ARG A 65 -5.20 -1.46 29.26
CA ARG A 65 -5.36 -1.86 30.68
C ARG A 65 -6.78 -2.33 31.02
N SER A 66 -7.77 -1.82 30.29
CA SER A 66 -9.18 -2.16 30.47
C SER A 66 -9.55 -3.50 29.89
N LEU A 67 -8.69 -4.15 29.09
CA LEU A 67 -9.01 -5.40 28.41
C LEU A 67 -8.77 -6.61 29.35
N PRO A 68 -9.82 -7.31 29.82
CA PRO A 68 -9.69 -8.50 30.65
C PRO A 68 -9.06 -9.67 29.90
N ALA A 69 -8.33 -10.52 30.61
CA ALA A 69 -7.61 -11.66 30.03
C ALA A 69 -8.48 -12.61 29.15
N PRO A 70 -9.73 -12.94 29.51
CA PRO A 70 -10.60 -13.75 28.64
C PRO A 70 -10.88 -13.06 27.30
N GLN A 71 -11.15 -11.75 27.31
CA GLN A 71 -11.45 -10.98 26.11
C GLN A 71 -10.19 -10.83 25.24
N LYS A 72 -9.02 -10.65 25.87
CA LYS A 72 -7.73 -10.67 25.17
C LYS A 72 -7.50 -12.00 24.45
N LYS A 73 -7.83 -13.13 25.06
CA LYS A 73 -7.74 -14.46 24.41
C LYS A 73 -8.70 -14.58 23.22
N THR A 74 -9.93 -14.07 23.34
CA THR A 74 -10.89 -14.06 22.23
C THR A 74 -10.39 -13.22 21.06
N LEU A 75 -9.87 -12.01 21.32
CA LEU A 75 -9.29 -11.16 20.29
C LEU A 75 -8.10 -11.83 19.59
N LEU A 76 -7.23 -12.49 20.36
CA LEU A 76 -6.12 -13.30 19.82
C LEU A 76 -6.57 -14.47 18.95
N ALA A 77 -7.72 -15.07 19.23
CA ALA A 77 -8.23 -16.17 18.42
C ALA A 77 -8.89 -15.69 17.13
N ALA A 78 -9.51 -14.51 17.14
CA ALA A 78 -10.25 -13.98 16.00
C ALA A 78 -9.34 -13.49 14.85
N GLN A 79 -8.11 -13.09 15.16
CA GLN A 79 -7.19 -12.44 14.21
C GLN A 79 -5.92 -13.27 13.95
N ARG A 80 -6.05 -14.61 13.94
CA ARG A 80 -4.99 -15.57 13.63
C ARG A 80 -5.13 -16.16 12.24
#